data_AF-A0ABD1IS28-F1
#
_entry.id   AF-A0ABD1IS28-F1
#
_cell.length_a   1.000
_cell.length_b   1.000
_cell.length_c   1.000
_cell.angle_alpha   90.00
_cell.angle_beta   90.00
_cell.angle_gamma   90.00
#
_symmetry.space_group_name_H-M   'P 1'
#
loop_
_entity.id
_entity.type
_entity.pdbx_description
1 polymer ?
#
loop_
_entity_poly.entity_id
_entity_poly.type
_entity_poly.pdbx_seq_one_letter_code
_entity_poly.pdbx_strand_id
1 'polypeptide(L)'
;MDYRVNIFLRQQWNDPRLAYSEYPDDSLDLDPSMLDSIWKPDLFFANEKGANFHEVTTDNKLLRISKNGNVLYSIRITLVLACPMDLKNFPMDVQTCIMQLESFGYTMNDLIFEWDEKGAVQVADGLTLPQFILKEEKDLRYCTKHYNTGKFTCIEARFHLERQMGYYLIQMYIPSLLIVILSWVSFWINMDAAPARVGLGITTVLTMTTQSSGSRASLPKVSYVKAIDIWMAVCLLFVFSALLEYAAVNFIARQHKELLRFQRRRRHLKVNHQRAHTHSQAHTQRNTHTQTHTNTCTHTHTCTHTHTHKKQAYAHIRHLVPCTPLSLFLSLCFFLPLFPQTSCELIYGHKYSMR
;
A
#
# COMPACT_ATOMS: atom_id res chain seq x y z
N MET A 1 2.09 -14.55 13.88
CA MET A 1 0.61 -14.61 13.79
C MET A 1 0.14 -15.08 15.14
N ASP A 2 0.13 -14.14 16.07
CA ASP A 2 -0.01 -14.34 17.50
C ASP A 2 -0.20 -12.96 18.13
N TYR A 3 -0.77 -12.96 19.32
CA TYR A 3 -0.96 -11.77 20.12
C TYR A 3 -0.66 -12.11 21.58
N ARG A 4 -0.14 -11.12 22.32
CA ARG A 4 0.20 -11.26 23.73
C ARG A 4 -0.85 -10.56 24.58
N VAL A 5 -1.37 -11.26 25.57
CA VAL A 5 -2.33 -10.73 26.53
C VAL A 5 -1.85 -10.92 27.95
N ASN A 6 -2.23 -10.01 28.84
CA ASN A 6 -2.09 -10.15 30.28
C ASN A 6 -3.51 -10.18 30.86
N ILE A 7 -3.86 -11.27 31.54
CA ILE A 7 -5.21 -11.48 32.04
C ILE A 7 -5.20 -11.80 33.52
N PHE A 8 -6.29 -11.43 34.19
CA PHE A 8 -6.67 -11.98 35.49
C PHE A 8 -7.72 -13.07 35.24
N LEU A 9 -7.28 -14.33 35.26
CA LEU A 9 -8.16 -15.47 35.10
C LEU A 9 -8.84 -15.73 36.45
N ARG A 10 -10.16 -15.53 36.51
CA ARG A 10 -10.99 -15.80 37.69
C ARG A 10 -11.83 -17.04 37.42
N GLN A 11 -11.76 -18.00 38.33
CA GLN A 11 -12.53 -19.24 38.30
C GLN A 11 -13.34 -19.32 39.60
N GLN A 12 -14.58 -19.76 39.47
CA GLN A 12 -15.48 -19.98 40.60
C GLN A 12 -16.06 -21.39 40.50
N TRP A 13 -16.01 -22.14 41.59
CA TRP A 13 -16.67 -23.44 41.71
C TRP A 13 -17.17 -23.63 43.14
N ASN A 14 -18.04 -24.61 43.35
CA ASN A 14 -18.50 -25.00 44.68
C ASN A 14 -17.80 -26.30 45.10
N ASP A 15 -17.12 -26.29 46.25
CA ASP A 15 -16.58 -27.49 46.89
C ASP A 15 -17.22 -27.67 48.27
N PRO A 16 -18.23 -28.56 48.41
CA PRO A 16 -18.94 -28.77 49.67
C PRO A 16 -18.05 -29.20 50.84
N ARG A 17 -16.87 -29.77 50.57
CA ARG A 17 -15.93 -30.24 51.60
C ARG A 17 -15.21 -29.09 52.30
N LEU A 18 -15.20 -27.90 51.69
CA LEU A 18 -14.56 -26.68 52.21
C LEU A 18 -15.57 -25.75 52.91
N ALA A 19 -16.84 -26.14 52.99
CA ALA A 19 -17.84 -25.38 53.73
C ALA A 19 -17.53 -25.40 55.25
N TYR A 20 -17.66 -24.24 55.89
CA TYR A 20 -17.35 -24.08 57.31
C TYR A 20 -18.48 -23.35 58.04
N SER A 21 -18.71 -23.68 59.30
CA SER A 21 -19.77 -23.07 60.13
C SER A 21 -19.25 -22.39 61.39
N GLU A 22 -18.04 -22.73 61.84
CA GLU A 22 -17.49 -22.28 63.12
C GLU A 22 -16.99 -20.83 63.09
N TYR A 23 -16.42 -20.39 61.97
CA TYR A 23 -15.96 -19.02 61.81
C TYR A 23 -17.11 -18.04 61.50
N PRO A 24 -17.11 -16.84 62.11
CA PRO A 24 -18.16 -15.84 61.90
C PRO A 24 -18.09 -15.19 60.52
N ASP A 25 -16.90 -15.09 59.92
CA ASP A 25 -16.67 -14.40 58.66
C ASP A 25 -17.29 -15.14 57.46
N ASP A 26 -17.92 -14.38 56.56
CA ASP A 26 -18.57 -14.93 55.36
C ASP A 26 -17.59 -15.45 54.30
N SER A 27 -16.33 -15.00 54.35
CA SER A 27 -15.27 -15.45 53.47
C SER A 27 -13.91 -15.42 54.15
N LEU A 28 -13.09 -16.43 53.86
CA LEU A 28 -11.70 -16.53 54.29
C LEU A 28 -10.77 -16.36 53.08
N ASP A 29 -9.87 -15.39 53.17
CA ASP A 29 -8.75 -15.23 52.23
C ASP A 29 -7.58 -16.10 52.71
N LEU A 30 -7.12 -16.99 51.84
CA LEU A 30 -6.09 -17.98 52.14
C LEU A 30 -4.78 -17.62 51.46
N ASP A 31 -3.67 -17.98 52.12
CA ASP A 31 -2.34 -17.82 51.55
C ASP A 31 -2.16 -18.72 50.31
N PRO A 32 -1.52 -18.24 49.23
CA PRO A 32 -1.29 -19.02 48.02
C PRO A 32 -0.57 -20.35 48.23
N SER A 33 0.23 -20.52 49.29
CA SER A 33 0.93 -21.78 49.57
C SER A 33 -0.02 -22.96 49.83
N MET A 34 -1.27 -22.71 50.26
CA MET A 34 -2.25 -23.76 50.50
C MET A 34 -2.95 -24.26 49.21
N LEU A 35 -2.69 -23.64 48.06
CA LEU A 35 -3.28 -24.03 46.77
C LEU A 35 -2.90 -25.44 46.30
N ASP A 36 -1.83 -26.02 46.84
CA ASP A 36 -1.42 -27.39 46.52
C ASP A 36 -2.23 -28.44 47.28
N SER A 37 -2.90 -28.04 48.37
CA SER A 37 -3.75 -28.93 49.18
C SER A 37 -5.22 -28.93 48.76
N ILE A 38 -5.61 -28.02 47.86
CA ILE A 38 -6.99 -27.85 47.41
C ILE A 38 -7.10 -28.28 45.94
N TRP A 39 -8.19 -28.96 45.61
CA TRP A 39 -8.48 -29.31 44.22
C TRP A 39 -8.73 -28.03 43.40
N LYS A 40 -8.12 -27.96 42.22
CA LYS A 40 -8.27 -26.86 41.26
C LYS A 40 -8.62 -27.42 39.88
N PRO A 41 -9.54 -26.79 39.13
CA PRO A 41 -9.83 -27.20 37.76
C PRO A 41 -8.57 -27.16 36.87
N ASP A 42 -8.43 -28.15 35.99
CA ASP A 42 -7.28 -28.34 35.10
C ASP A 42 -7.43 -27.57 33.77
N LEU A 43 -7.66 -26.26 33.91
CA LEU A 43 -7.82 -25.36 32.77
C LEU A 43 -6.48 -25.18 32.05
N PHE A 44 -6.49 -25.41 30.74
CA PHE A 44 -5.44 -24.97 29.83
C PHE A 44 -6.03 -24.15 28.68
N PHE A 45 -5.17 -23.40 27.99
CA PHE A 45 -5.58 -22.64 26.81
C PHE A 45 -5.31 -23.52 25.60
N ALA A 46 -6.21 -23.67 24.63
CA ALA A 46 -5.98 -24.63 23.54
C ALA A 46 -5.12 -24.09 22.38
N ASN A 47 -4.99 -22.77 22.29
CA ASN A 47 -4.28 -22.06 21.22
C ASN A 47 -3.08 -21.26 21.74
N GLU A 48 -2.49 -21.68 22.84
CA GLU A 48 -1.31 -21.08 23.44
C GLU A 48 -0.02 -21.52 22.75
N LYS A 49 0.89 -20.57 22.54
CA LYS A 49 2.28 -20.86 22.14
C LYS A 49 3.25 -20.78 23.31
N GLY A 50 2.86 -20.05 24.35
CA GLY A 50 3.64 -19.84 25.56
C GLY A 50 2.80 -19.11 26.60
N ALA A 51 3.01 -19.45 27.87
CA ALA A 51 2.31 -18.90 29.00
C ALA A 51 3.29 -18.74 30.17
N ASN A 52 3.23 -17.60 30.85
CA ASN A 52 4.07 -17.32 32.01
C ASN A 52 3.20 -16.87 33.19
N PHE A 53 3.47 -17.42 34.36
CA PHE A 53 2.94 -16.93 35.63
C PHE A 53 3.75 -15.74 36.14
N HIS A 54 3.13 -14.91 36.98
CA HIS A 54 3.78 -13.77 37.60
C HIS A 54 4.07 -14.05 39.08
N GLU A 55 5.36 -14.09 39.44
CA GLU A 55 5.84 -14.48 40.78
C GLU A 55 6.47 -13.31 41.56
N VAL A 56 6.43 -12.09 41.00
CA VAL A 56 7.04 -10.90 41.62
C VAL A 56 5.98 -10.02 42.29
N THR A 57 6.17 -9.59 43.55
CA THR A 57 7.17 -10.00 44.57
C THR A 57 6.79 -11.30 45.29
N THR A 58 5.54 -11.72 45.14
CA THR A 58 4.97 -13.00 45.58
C THR A 58 4.13 -13.57 44.44
N ASP A 59 3.74 -14.83 44.55
CA ASP A 59 2.84 -15.47 43.60
C ASP A 59 1.54 -14.68 43.46
N ASN A 60 1.25 -14.19 42.25
CA ASN A 60 0.04 -13.42 41.95
C ASN A 60 -1.17 -14.35 41.81
N LYS A 61 -1.54 -14.97 42.93
CA LYS A 61 -2.65 -15.89 43.09
C LYS A 61 -3.50 -15.42 44.27
N LEU A 62 -4.81 -15.48 44.13
CA LEU A 62 -5.77 -15.20 45.19
C LEU A 62 -6.68 -16.41 45.33
N LEU A 63 -6.87 -16.84 46.57
CA LEU A 63 -7.78 -17.91 46.94
C LEU A 63 -8.71 -17.40 48.05
N ARG A 64 -10.00 -17.42 47.77
CA ARG A 64 -11.04 -17.04 48.74
C ARG A 64 -12.07 -18.14 48.83
N ILE A 65 -12.37 -18.57 50.04
CA ILE A 65 -13.41 -19.57 50.31
C ILE A 65 -14.55 -18.90 51.05
N SER A 66 -15.76 -18.98 50.51
CA SER A 66 -16.98 -18.54 51.16
C SER A 66 -17.53 -19.61 52.09
N LYS A 67 -18.32 -19.18 53.08
CA LYS A 67 -18.93 -20.06 54.10
C LYS A 67 -19.69 -21.27 53.54
N ASN A 68 -20.33 -21.11 52.38
CA ASN A 68 -21.11 -22.13 51.69
C ASN A 68 -20.27 -23.10 50.83
N GLY A 69 -18.94 -23.01 50.87
CA GLY A 69 -18.03 -23.84 50.07
C GLY A 69 -17.78 -23.29 48.65
N ASN A 70 -18.27 -22.10 48.29
CA ASN A 70 -17.87 -21.46 47.04
C ASN A 70 -16.41 -21.02 47.12
N VAL A 71 -15.62 -21.41 46.12
CA VAL A 71 -14.21 -21.06 46.00
C VAL A 71 -14.04 -20.09 44.85
N LEU A 72 -13.41 -18.94 45.13
CA LEU A 72 -12.94 -17.99 44.14
C LEU A 72 -11.43 -18.12 44.02
N TYR A 73 -10.97 -18.51 42.84
CA TYR A 73 -9.57 -18.60 42.49
C TYR A 73 -9.24 -17.58 41.40
N SER A 74 -8.28 -16.71 41.65
CA SER A 74 -7.87 -15.67 40.70
C SER A 74 -6.36 -15.71 40.50
N ILE A 75 -5.92 -15.75 39.25
CA ILE A 75 -4.49 -15.76 38.91
C ILE A 75 -4.17 -14.79 37.78
N ARG A 76 -2.99 -14.18 37.85
CA ARG A 76 -2.48 -13.32 36.79
C ARG A 76 -1.57 -14.13 35.87
N ILE A 77 -1.87 -14.12 34.56
CA ILE A 77 -1.09 -14.86 33.55
C ILE A 77 -0.81 -13.96 32.36
N THR A 78 0.41 -14.06 31.82
CA THR A 78 0.74 -13.55 30.48
C THR A 78 0.72 -14.69 29.48
N LEU A 79 -0.08 -14.55 28.42
CA LEU A 79 -0.25 -15.56 27.38
C LEU A 79 0.21 -15.02 26.03
N VAL A 80 0.82 -15.87 25.23
CA VAL A 80 1.05 -15.66 23.80
C VAL A 80 0.13 -16.62 23.06
N LEU A 81 -0.95 -16.10 22.50
CA LEU A 81 -2.00 -16.88 21.85
C LEU A 81 -1.85 -16.82 20.33
N ALA A 82 -2.05 -17.94 19.67
CA ALA A 82 -2.10 -18.03 18.23
C ALA A 82 -3.41 -17.41 17.71
N CYS A 83 -3.28 -16.47 16.77
CA CYS A 83 -4.42 -15.88 16.06
C CYS A 83 -4.17 -16.00 14.55
N PRO A 84 -4.87 -16.91 13.86
CA PRO A 84 -4.81 -16.99 12.41
C PRO A 84 -5.53 -15.76 11.82
N MET A 85 -4.76 -14.91 11.12
CA MET A 85 -5.27 -13.67 10.54
C MET A 85 -5.60 -13.84 9.05
N ASP A 86 -6.70 -13.24 8.59
CA ASP A 86 -7.02 -13.11 7.16
C ASP A 86 -6.61 -11.72 6.68
N LEU A 87 -5.61 -11.65 5.81
CA LEU A 87 -5.00 -10.39 5.34
C LEU A 87 -5.49 -9.97 3.95
N LYS A 88 -6.54 -10.59 3.38
CA LYS A 88 -7.05 -10.25 2.04
C LYS A 88 -7.28 -8.74 1.85
N ASN A 89 -7.90 -8.10 2.83
CA ASN A 89 -8.26 -6.68 2.77
C ASN A 89 -7.20 -5.76 3.39
N PHE A 90 -5.99 -6.25 3.66
CA PHE A 90 -4.94 -5.45 4.30
C PHE A 90 -4.64 -4.16 3.51
N PRO A 91 -4.60 -2.97 4.16
CA PRO A 91 -4.65 -2.73 5.62
C PRO A 91 -6.04 -2.39 6.20
N MET A 92 -7.12 -2.49 5.43
CA MET A 92 -8.50 -2.22 5.87
C MET A 92 -9.19 -3.53 6.30
N ASP A 93 -8.60 -4.19 7.28
CA ASP A 93 -9.01 -5.50 7.79
C ASP A 93 -9.54 -5.43 9.24
N VAL A 94 -10.48 -6.32 9.54
CA VAL A 94 -10.92 -6.61 10.90
C VAL A 94 -10.50 -8.05 11.22
N GLN A 95 -9.62 -8.21 12.19
CA GLN A 95 -9.13 -9.50 12.65
C GLN A 95 -10.01 -10.02 13.78
N THR A 96 -10.26 -11.33 13.82
CA THR A 96 -10.98 -11.96 14.94
C THR A 96 -10.02 -12.91 15.63
N CYS A 97 -9.50 -12.49 16.78
CA CYS A 97 -8.58 -13.29 17.57
C CYS A 97 -9.32 -14.01 18.70
N ILE A 98 -9.15 -15.32 18.76
CA ILE A 98 -9.87 -16.18 19.72
C ILE A 98 -8.97 -16.58 20.87
N MET A 99 -9.55 -16.69 22.06
CA MET A 99 -8.94 -17.32 23.23
C MET A 99 -9.82 -18.51 23.61
N GLN A 100 -9.26 -19.71 23.58
CA GLN A 100 -9.98 -20.94 23.90
C GLN A 100 -9.47 -21.50 25.23
N LEU A 101 -10.38 -21.78 26.17
CA LEU A 101 -10.10 -22.36 27.47
C LEU A 101 -10.77 -23.73 27.53
N GLU A 102 -10.00 -24.76 27.84
CA GLU A 102 -10.39 -26.17 27.76
C GLU A 102 -9.91 -26.93 29.00
N SER A 103 -10.61 -28.01 29.37
CA SER A 103 -10.15 -28.96 30.41
C SER A 103 -9.28 -30.03 29.78
N PHE A 104 -8.17 -30.38 30.43
CA PHE A 104 -7.20 -31.34 29.90
C PHE A 104 -7.57 -32.80 30.19
N GLY A 105 -7.92 -33.11 31.43
CA GLY A 105 -8.11 -34.46 31.95
C GLY A 105 -9.55 -34.82 32.27
N TYR A 106 -10.42 -33.86 32.57
CA TYR A 106 -11.82 -34.12 32.91
C TYR A 106 -12.73 -34.03 31.68
N THR A 107 -13.63 -35.01 31.56
CA THR A 107 -14.63 -35.02 30.48
C THR A 107 -15.81 -34.11 30.82
N MET A 108 -16.67 -33.83 29.84
CA MET A 108 -17.92 -33.09 30.03
C MET A 108 -18.86 -33.66 31.10
N ASN A 109 -18.69 -34.93 31.50
CA ASN A 109 -19.50 -35.53 32.56
C ASN A 109 -19.02 -35.12 33.96
N ASP A 110 -17.76 -34.71 34.09
CA ASP A 110 -17.10 -34.43 35.37
C ASP A 110 -16.88 -32.92 35.58
N LEU A 111 -16.58 -32.19 34.50
CA LEU A 111 -16.27 -30.76 34.55
C LEU A 111 -16.89 -30.02 33.37
N ILE A 112 -17.61 -28.93 33.67
CA ILE A 112 -18.24 -28.04 32.69
C ILE A 112 -17.76 -26.62 32.96
N PHE A 113 -17.33 -25.93 31.90
CA PHE A 113 -16.95 -24.53 31.95
C PHE A 113 -18.07 -23.66 31.43
N GLU A 114 -18.40 -22.61 32.17
CA GLU A 114 -19.41 -21.63 31.82
C GLU A 114 -18.86 -20.22 31.99
N TRP A 115 -19.33 -19.30 31.15
CA TRP A 115 -19.03 -17.88 31.30
C TRP A 115 -19.93 -17.28 32.38
N ASP A 116 -19.38 -16.37 33.18
CA ASP A 116 -20.19 -15.58 34.11
C ASP A 116 -21.19 -14.71 33.32
N GLU A 117 -22.46 -14.75 33.69
CA GLU A 117 -23.52 -13.94 33.08
C GLU A 117 -23.23 -12.44 33.23
N LYS A 118 -22.56 -12.05 34.32
CA LYS A 118 -22.28 -10.65 34.64
C LYS A 118 -20.87 -10.24 34.21
N GLY A 119 -20.74 -9.92 32.93
CA GLY A 119 -19.51 -9.32 32.42
C GLY A 119 -18.33 -10.28 32.45
N ALA A 120 -18.47 -11.41 31.74
CA ALA A 120 -17.48 -12.49 31.65
C ALA A 120 -16.08 -12.02 31.23
N VAL A 121 -16.00 -11.00 30.37
CA VAL A 121 -14.73 -10.44 29.88
C VAL A 121 -14.69 -8.94 30.13
N GLN A 122 -13.91 -8.54 31.13
CA GLN A 122 -13.68 -7.15 31.51
C GLN A 122 -12.35 -6.68 30.92
N VAL A 123 -12.36 -5.48 30.36
CA VAL A 123 -11.17 -4.82 29.79
C VAL A 123 -10.81 -3.67 30.71
N ALA A 124 -9.51 -3.45 30.93
CA ALA A 124 -9.06 -2.35 31.76
C ALA A 124 -9.41 -0.98 31.14
N ASP A 125 -9.82 -0.04 31.99
CA ASP A 125 -10.11 1.32 31.57
C ASP A 125 -8.86 1.97 30.95
N GLY A 126 -9.05 2.62 29.80
CA GLY A 126 -7.96 3.26 29.07
C GLY A 126 -7.02 2.30 28.32
N LEU A 127 -7.37 1.00 28.20
CA LEU A 127 -6.60 0.09 27.33
C LEU A 127 -6.63 0.60 25.89
N THR A 128 -5.45 0.95 25.37
CA THR A 128 -5.27 1.38 23.98
C THR A 128 -4.23 0.51 23.30
N LEU A 129 -4.45 0.22 22.02
CA LEU A 129 -3.52 -0.52 21.18
C LEU A 129 -3.01 0.44 20.09
N PRO A 130 -1.71 0.43 19.77
CA PRO A 130 -1.12 1.43 18.86
C PRO A 130 -1.45 1.22 17.38
N GLN A 131 -1.81 0.00 16.98
CA GLN A 131 -2.10 -0.36 15.58
C GLN A 131 -3.53 -0.82 15.35
N PHE A 132 -4.24 -1.13 16.44
CA PHE A 132 -5.56 -1.73 16.39
C PHE A 132 -6.51 -1.01 17.34
N ILE A 133 -7.79 -1.12 17.09
CA ILE A 133 -8.85 -0.74 18.00
C ILE A 133 -9.56 -2.03 18.38
N LEU A 134 -9.64 -2.29 19.68
CA LEU A 134 -10.44 -3.40 20.19
C LEU A 134 -11.90 -2.95 20.20
N LYS A 135 -12.78 -3.65 19.46
CA LYS A 135 -14.22 -3.37 19.51
C LYS A 135 -14.79 -3.73 20.88
N GLU A 136 -15.82 -3.00 21.30
CA GLU A 136 -16.48 -3.21 22.58
C GLU A 136 -17.19 -4.57 22.65
N GLU A 137 -17.83 -4.94 21.54
CA GLU A 137 -18.52 -6.21 21.32
C GLU A 137 -17.52 -7.38 21.39
N LYS A 138 -17.83 -8.36 22.23
CA LYS A 138 -17.05 -9.59 22.40
C LYS A 138 -18.00 -10.77 22.28
N ASP A 139 -17.71 -11.67 21.35
CA ASP A 139 -18.48 -12.89 21.21
C ASP A 139 -17.97 -13.93 22.23
N LEU A 140 -18.87 -14.40 23.08
CA LEU A 140 -18.64 -15.53 23.98
C LEU A 140 -19.36 -16.76 23.41
N ARG A 141 -18.63 -17.84 23.18
CA ARG A 141 -19.18 -19.08 22.62
C ARG A 141 -18.65 -20.30 23.34
N TYR A 142 -19.38 -21.41 23.21
CA TYR A 142 -18.94 -22.73 23.62
C TYR A 142 -18.27 -23.44 22.43
N CYS A 143 -17.19 -24.18 22.70
CA CYS A 143 -16.32 -24.78 21.69
C CYS A 143 -15.99 -26.25 21.97
N THR A 144 -16.92 -27.00 22.58
CA THR A 144 -16.75 -28.41 23.00
C THR A 144 -15.94 -29.22 21.99
N LYS A 145 -14.86 -29.85 22.46
CA LYS A 145 -13.95 -30.62 21.62
C LYS A 145 -14.25 -32.11 21.72
N HIS A 146 -14.06 -32.79 20.59
CA HIS A 146 -14.24 -34.23 20.46
C HIS A 146 -12.90 -34.86 20.13
N TYR A 147 -12.35 -35.62 21.07
CA TYR A 147 -11.15 -36.42 20.87
C TYR A 147 -11.49 -37.91 21.00
N ASN A 148 -10.54 -38.77 20.63
CA ASN A 148 -10.70 -40.22 20.77
C ASN A 148 -10.87 -40.65 22.24
N THR A 149 -10.36 -39.86 23.18
CA THR A 149 -10.45 -40.08 24.64
C THR A 149 -11.79 -39.64 25.23
N GLY A 150 -12.56 -38.78 24.56
CA GLY A 150 -13.82 -38.28 25.09
C GLY A 150 -14.22 -36.90 24.57
N LYS A 151 -15.29 -36.36 25.15
CA LYS A 151 -15.76 -34.99 24.93
C LYS A 151 -15.28 -34.10 26.07
N PHE A 152 -14.65 -32.98 25.74
CA PHE A 152 -14.06 -32.06 26.72
C PHE A 152 -14.74 -30.70 26.65
N THR A 153 -14.91 -30.09 27.83
CA THR A 153 -15.50 -28.75 27.94
C THR A 153 -14.56 -27.70 27.36
N CYS A 154 -15.11 -26.79 26.58
CA CYS A 154 -14.36 -25.69 25.99
C CYS A 154 -15.24 -24.46 25.88
N ILE A 155 -14.71 -23.33 26.33
CA ILE A 155 -15.30 -22.01 26.17
C ILE A 155 -14.34 -21.11 25.41
N GLU A 156 -14.86 -20.24 24.55
CA GLU A 156 -14.07 -19.32 23.76
C GLU A 156 -14.58 -17.89 23.83
N ALA A 157 -13.64 -16.94 23.87
CA ALA A 157 -13.89 -15.52 23.72
C ALA A 157 -13.25 -15.03 22.42
N ARG A 158 -13.99 -14.24 21.64
CA ARG A 158 -13.51 -13.67 20.38
C ARG A 158 -13.35 -12.16 20.52
N PHE A 159 -12.16 -11.68 20.19
CA PHE A 159 -11.79 -10.28 20.20
C PHE A 159 -11.73 -9.74 18.77
N HIS A 160 -12.53 -8.72 18.48
CA HIS A 160 -12.56 -8.08 17.17
C HIS A 160 -11.55 -6.93 17.10
N LEU A 161 -10.46 -7.23 16.41
CA LEU A 161 -9.28 -6.48 16.00
C LEU A 161 -9.46 -5.51 14.83
N GLU A 162 -9.89 -4.26 14.96
CA GLU A 162 -9.94 -3.35 13.80
C GLU A 162 -8.60 -2.62 13.58
N ARG A 163 -8.00 -2.72 12.39
CA ARG A 163 -6.70 -2.08 12.13
C ARG A 163 -6.85 -0.57 11.87
N GLN A 164 -5.99 0.24 12.49
CA GLN A 164 -5.95 1.67 12.23
C GLN A 164 -5.23 1.99 10.91
N MET A 165 -5.90 2.73 10.02
CA MET A 165 -5.42 3.01 8.66
C MET A 165 -4.37 4.15 8.61
N GLY A 166 -4.38 5.09 9.56
CA GLY A 166 -3.62 6.35 9.47
C GLY A 166 -2.13 6.20 9.17
N TYR A 167 -1.46 5.21 9.78
CA TYR A 167 -0.06 4.89 9.50
C TYR A 167 0.17 4.49 8.03
N TYR A 168 -0.68 3.61 7.49
CA TYR A 168 -0.58 3.12 6.12
C TYR A 168 -0.89 4.21 5.10
N LEU A 169 -1.83 5.10 5.41
CA LEU A 169 -2.13 6.25 4.57
C LEU A 169 -0.87 7.11 4.35
N ILE A 170 -0.20 7.48 5.44
CA ILE A 170 0.94 8.41 5.41
C ILE A 170 2.21 7.74 4.84
N GLN A 171 2.48 6.48 5.19
CA GLN A 171 3.73 5.82 4.80
C GLN A 171 3.66 5.08 3.46
N MET A 172 2.48 4.61 3.04
CA MET A 172 2.34 3.80 1.83
C MET A 172 1.54 4.52 0.75
N TYR A 173 0.32 4.96 1.05
CA TYR A 173 -0.58 5.52 0.03
C TYR A 173 -0.12 6.89 -0.47
N ILE A 174 0.20 7.84 0.42
CA ILE A 174 0.62 9.18 0.01
C ILE A 174 1.92 9.14 -0.81
N PRO A 175 3.01 8.46 -0.40
CA PRO A 175 4.24 8.46 -1.18
C PRO A 175 4.11 7.72 -2.51
N SER A 176 3.33 6.64 -2.57
CA SER A 176 3.09 5.93 -3.85
C SER A 176 2.31 6.81 -4.84
N LEU A 177 1.31 7.55 -4.36
CA LEU A 177 0.57 8.52 -5.17
C LEU A 177 1.48 9.65 -5.66
N LEU A 178 2.37 10.17 -4.81
CA LEU A 178 3.35 11.17 -5.23
C LEU A 178 4.29 10.62 -6.32
N ILE A 179 4.77 9.39 -6.22
CA ILE A 179 5.60 8.76 -7.27
C ILE A 179 4.85 8.69 -8.60
N VAL A 180 3.56 8.34 -8.58
CA VAL A 180 2.72 8.35 -9.79
C VAL A 180 2.62 9.77 -10.37
N ILE A 181 2.39 10.79 -9.55
CA ILE A 181 2.36 12.20 -10.00
C ILE A 181 3.72 12.62 -10.58
N LEU A 182 4.84 12.24 -9.94
CA LEU A 182 6.19 12.51 -10.47
C LEU A 182 6.39 11.89 -11.85
N SER A 183 5.82 10.72 -12.12
CA SER A 183 5.89 10.10 -13.45
C SER A 183 5.18 10.95 -14.51
N TRP A 184 4.11 11.67 -14.16
CA TRP A 184 3.38 12.55 -15.08
C TRP A 184 4.13 13.85 -15.40
N VAL A 185 5.01 14.31 -14.51
CA VAL A 185 5.87 15.48 -14.77
C VAL A 185 6.77 15.24 -15.98
N SER A 186 7.12 13.97 -16.28
CA SER A 186 7.91 13.62 -17.46
C SER A 186 7.26 14.07 -18.78
N PHE A 187 5.92 14.12 -18.84
CA PHE A 187 5.19 14.55 -20.04
C PHE A 187 5.41 16.03 -20.37
N TRP A 188 5.69 16.86 -19.38
CA TRP A 188 5.93 18.30 -19.56
C TRP A 188 7.36 18.63 -20.02
N ILE A 189 8.30 17.70 -19.87
CA ILE A 189 9.70 17.90 -20.27
C ILE A 189 9.81 17.76 -21.79
N ASN A 190 10.62 18.59 -22.45
CA ASN A 190 10.82 18.52 -23.90
C ASN A 190 11.42 17.17 -24.33
N MET A 191 10.96 16.63 -25.47
CA MET A 191 11.41 15.34 -26.00
C MET A 191 12.91 15.28 -26.35
N ASP A 192 13.54 16.43 -26.59
CA ASP A 192 14.97 16.52 -26.91
C ASP A 192 15.86 16.22 -25.67
N ALA A 193 15.33 16.39 -24.47
CA ALA A 193 16.03 16.10 -23.20
C ALA A 193 15.92 14.62 -22.81
N ALA A 194 16.36 13.73 -23.70
CA ALA A 194 16.25 12.29 -23.53
C ALA A 194 16.82 11.74 -22.20
N PRO A 195 18.01 12.17 -21.72
CA PRO A 195 18.56 11.67 -20.46
C PRO A 195 17.68 12.00 -19.24
N ALA A 196 17.04 13.18 -19.23
CA ALA A 196 16.19 13.60 -18.11
C ALA A 196 14.92 12.75 -18.01
N ARG A 197 14.24 12.51 -19.15
CA ARG A 197 13.01 11.70 -19.18
C ARG A 197 13.28 10.24 -18.85
N VAL A 198 14.32 9.63 -19.42
CA VAL A 198 14.71 8.24 -19.10
C VAL A 198 15.11 8.11 -17.63
N GLY A 199 15.91 9.05 -17.12
CA GLY A 199 16.35 9.06 -15.73
C GLY A 199 15.18 9.14 -14.75
N LEU A 200 14.22 10.04 -14.97
CA LEU A 200 13.01 10.15 -14.16
C LEU A 200 12.13 8.90 -14.25
N GLY A 201 11.93 8.35 -15.45
CA GLY A 201 11.11 7.16 -15.65
C GLY A 201 11.69 5.90 -14.99
N ILE A 202 13.00 5.65 -15.14
CA ILE A 202 13.65 4.50 -14.48
C ILE A 202 13.65 4.68 -12.95
N THR A 203 13.97 5.88 -12.46
CA THR A 203 14.01 6.17 -11.02
C THR A 203 12.65 6.00 -10.37
N THR A 204 11.56 6.42 -11.02
CA THR A 204 10.19 6.24 -10.49
C THR A 204 9.78 4.76 -10.46
N VAL A 205 10.08 3.98 -11.51
CA VAL A 205 9.84 2.52 -11.51
C VAL A 205 10.63 1.82 -10.40
N LEU A 206 11.91 2.14 -10.25
CA LEU A 206 12.77 1.56 -9.23
C LEU A 206 12.28 1.91 -7.81
N THR A 207 11.93 3.19 -7.58
CA THR A 207 11.40 3.66 -6.29
C THR A 207 10.09 2.94 -5.96
N MET A 208 9.17 2.81 -6.93
CA MET A 208 7.90 2.11 -6.74
C MET A 208 8.10 0.62 -6.43
N THR A 209 9.02 -0.04 -7.14
CA THR A 209 9.38 -1.45 -6.91
C THR A 209 10.01 -1.65 -5.52
N THR A 210 10.83 -0.70 -5.10
CA THR A 210 11.47 -0.69 -3.78
C THR A 210 10.42 -0.52 -2.68
N GLN A 211 9.49 0.42 -2.85
CA GLN A 211 8.40 0.66 -1.91
C GLN A 211 7.46 -0.55 -1.80
N SER A 212 7.12 -1.20 -2.92
CA SER A 212 6.31 -2.44 -2.95
C SER A 212 7.00 -3.60 -2.22
N SER A 213 8.32 -3.68 -2.28
CA SER A 213 9.09 -4.69 -1.55
C SER A 213 9.18 -4.35 -0.06
N GLY A 214 9.37 -3.07 0.28
CA GLY A 214 9.37 -2.59 1.66
C GLY A 214 8.03 -2.81 2.38
N SER A 215 6.90 -2.60 1.72
CA SER A 215 5.58 -2.83 2.31
C SER A 215 5.30 -4.31 2.61
N ARG A 216 5.92 -5.23 1.85
CA ARG A 216 5.81 -6.68 2.06
C ARG A 216 6.76 -7.22 3.12
N ALA A 217 7.83 -6.50 3.46
CA ALA A 217 8.84 -6.96 4.42
C ALA A 217 8.31 -7.04 5.86
N SER A 218 7.35 -6.20 6.22
CA SER A 218 6.71 -6.16 7.55
C SER A 218 5.53 -7.12 7.69
N LEU A 219 5.18 -7.86 6.62
CA LEU A 219 4.02 -8.75 6.59
C LEU A 219 4.45 -10.22 6.52
N PRO A 220 3.66 -11.13 7.12
CA PRO A 220 3.89 -12.54 6.92
C PRO A 220 3.73 -12.90 5.43
N LYS A 221 4.54 -13.85 4.96
CA LYS A 221 4.47 -14.36 3.59
C LYS A 221 3.17 -15.15 3.41
N VAL A 222 2.17 -14.54 2.79
CA VAL A 222 0.91 -15.17 2.41
C VAL A 222 0.88 -15.43 0.89
N SER A 223 0.16 -16.46 0.47
CA SER A 223 0.10 -16.91 -0.93
C SER A 223 -0.98 -16.21 -1.78
N TYR A 224 -1.97 -15.58 -1.14
CA TYR A 224 -3.05 -14.87 -1.81
C TYR A 224 -2.74 -13.37 -1.99
N VAL A 225 -3.43 -12.76 -2.96
CA VAL A 225 -3.32 -11.32 -3.25
C VAL A 225 -4.03 -10.51 -2.18
N LYS A 226 -3.35 -9.47 -1.67
CA LYS A 226 -3.90 -8.52 -0.68
C LYS A 226 -4.31 -7.21 -1.36
N ALA A 227 -5.20 -6.43 -0.74
CA ALA A 227 -5.61 -5.12 -1.27
C ALA A 227 -4.43 -4.16 -1.52
N ILE A 228 -3.42 -4.14 -0.63
CA ILE A 228 -2.19 -3.36 -0.84
C ILE A 228 -1.39 -3.82 -2.07
N ASP A 229 -1.39 -5.12 -2.39
CA ASP A 229 -0.65 -5.63 -3.54
C ASP A 229 -1.29 -5.12 -4.84
N ILE A 230 -2.63 -5.06 -4.88
CA ILE A 230 -3.38 -4.49 -6.01
C ILE A 230 -3.07 -3.00 -6.18
N TRP A 231 -3.11 -2.23 -5.09
CA TRP A 231 -2.76 -0.81 -5.12
C TRP A 231 -1.35 -0.58 -5.69
N MET A 232 -0.36 -1.31 -5.16
CA MET A 232 1.03 -1.16 -5.60
C MET A 232 1.24 -1.63 -7.04
N ALA A 233 0.55 -2.69 -7.48
CA ALA A 233 0.60 -3.18 -8.85
C ALA A 233 0.01 -2.17 -9.85
N VAL A 234 -1.13 -1.55 -9.51
CA VAL A 234 -1.77 -0.52 -10.34
C VAL A 234 -0.87 0.72 -10.44
N CYS A 235 -0.34 1.20 -9.32
CA CYS A 235 0.60 2.33 -9.32
C CYS A 235 1.88 2.01 -10.13
N LEU A 236 2.42 0.79 -10.02
CA LEU A 236 3.56 0.36 -10.83
C LEU A 236 3.22 0.33 -12.33
N LEU A 237 2.04 -0.14 -12.70
CA LEU A 237 1.57 -0.15 -14.08
C LEU A 237 1.48 1.28 -14.67
N PHE A 238 0.98 2.25 -13.90
CA PHE A 238 0.93 3.65 -14.32
C PHE A 238 2.32 4.24 -14.59
N VAL A 239 3.25 4.03 -13.65
CA VAL A 239 4.63 4.53 -13.78
C VAL A 239 5.35 3.85 -14.95
N PHE A 240 5.16 2.54 -15.12
CA PHE A 240 5.71 1.80 -16.27
C PHE A 240 5.13 2.27 -17.60
N SER A 241 3.83 2.58 -17.64
CA SER A 241 3.16 3.12 -18.83
C SER A 241 3.72 4.49 -19.23
N ALA A 242 4.09 5.35 -18.26
CA ALA A 242 4.75 6.62 -18.55
C ALA A 242 6.13 6.43 -19.22
N LEU A 243 6.89 5.41 -18.82
CA LEU A 243 8.16 5.07 -19.47
C LEU A 243 7.96 4.55 -20.89
N LEU A 244 6.93 3.72 -21.12
CA LEU A 244 6.57 3.22 -22.44
C LEU A 244 6.10 4.33 -23.39
N GLU A 245 5.33 5.29 -22.89
CA GLU A 245 4.93 6.49 -23.65
C GLU A 245 6.16 7.22 -24.18
N TYR A 246 7.14 7.47 -23.32
CA TYR A 246 8.37 8.14 -23.74
C TYR A 246 9.15 7.34 -24.79
N ALA A 247 9.23 6.01 -24.62
CA ALA A 247 9.89 5.14 -25.60
C ALA A 247 9.22 5.24 -26.98
N ALA A 248 7.89 5.27 -27.02
CA ALA A 248 7.12 5.45 -28.25
C ALA A 248 7.36 6.84 -28.88
N VAL A 249 7.31 7.93 -28.09
CA VAL A 249 7.58 9.29 -28.58
C VAL A 249 9.00 9.41 -29.15
N ASN A 250 10.00 8.87 -28.46
CA ASN A 250 11.39 8.92 -28.93
C ASN A 250 11.59 8.10 -30.21
N PHE A 251 10.93 6.94 -30.33
CA PHE A 251 10.98 6.13 -31.55
C PHE A 251 10.38 6.86 -32.76
N ILE A 252 9.20 7.46 -32.60
CA ILE A 252 8.53 8.23 -33.65
C ILE A 252 9.36 9.48 -34.02
N ALA A 253 9.88 10.20 -33.02
CA ALA A 253 10.73 11.37 -33.25
C ALA A 253 12.01 11.02 -34.03
N ARG A 254 12.64 9.87 -33.73
CA ARG A 254 13.79 9.35 -34.48
C ARG A 254 13.44 9.01 -35.92
N GLN A 255 12.34 8.29 -36.16
CA GLN A 255 11.88 7.99 -37.51
C GLN A 255 11.62 9.27 -38.34
N HIS A 256 10.95 10.26 -37.75
CA HIS A 256 10.68 11.53 -38.40
C HIS A 256 11.97 12.30 -38.72
N LYS A 257 12.95 12.31 -37.80
CA LYS A 257 14.26 12.94 -38.01
C LYS A 257 15.07 12.27 -39.13
N GLU A 258 15.05 10.94 -39.20
CA GLU A 258 15.64 10.18 -40.31
C GLU A 258 14.95 10.49 -41.65
N LEU A 259 13.61 10.49 -41.69
CA LEU A 259 12.85 10.85 -42.90
C LEU A 259 13.21 12.27 -43.40
N LEU A 260 13.30 13.25 -42.50
CA LEU A 260 13.72 14.61 -42.84
C LEU A 260 15.19 14.67 -43.32
N ARG A 261 16.10 13.86 -42.75
CA ARG A 261 17.49 13.75 -43.21
C ARG A 261 17.55 13.19 -44.64
N PHE A 262 16.78 12.16 -44.96
CA PHE A 262 16.68 11.63 -46.32
C PHE A 262 16.12 12.65 -47.31
N GLN A 263 15.08 13.39 -46.95
CA GLN A 263 14.53 14.45 -47.79
C GLN A 263 15.53 15.59 -48.03
N ARG A 264 16.29 16.00 -47.00
CA ARG A 264 17.36 17.01 -47.14
C ARG A 264 18.48 16.53 -48.06
N ARG A 265 18.94 15.27 -47.94
CA ARG A 265 19.92 14.69 -48.87
C ARG A 265 19.42 14.70 -50.31
N ARG A 266 18.16 14.30 -50.56
CA ARG A 266 17.55 14.35 -51.89
C ARG A 266 17.48 15.77 -52.46
N ARG A 267 17.16 16.78 -51.64
CA ARG A 267 17.17 18.20 -52.08
C ARG A 267 18.58 18.67 -52.44
N HIS A 268 19.60 18.34 -51.64
CA HIS A 268 20.99 18.69 -51.96
C HIS A 268 21.50 18.03 -53.24
N LEU A 269 21.16 16.76 -53.48
CA LEU A 269 21.48 16.07 -54.74
C LEU A 269 20.85 16.76 -55.96
N LYS A 270 19.58 17.19 -55.88
CA LYS A 270 18.92 17.93 -56.96
C LYS A 270 19.57 19.29 -57.24
N VAL A 271 19.94 20.05 -56.20
CA VAL A 271 20.61 21.36 -56.35
C VAL A 271 22.01 21.22 -56.95
N ASN A 272 22.79 20.23 -56.53
CA ASN A 272 24.11 19.96 -57.10
C ASN A 272 24.03 19.53 -58.57
N HIS A 273 23.02 18.71 -58.93
CA HIS A 273 22.80 18.33 -60.32
C HIS A 273 22.42 19.54 -61.20
N GLN A 274 21.58 20.45 -60.72
CA GLN A 274 21.28 21.70 -61.42
C GLN A 274 22.50 22.61 -61.58
N ARG A 275 23.35 22.77 -60.55
CA ARG A 275 24.61 23.54 -60.65
C ARG A 275 25.61 22.92 -61.63
N ALA A 276 25.72 21.60 -61.68
CA ALA A 276 26.57 20.91 -62.66
C ALA A 276 26.11 21.19 -64.10
N HIS A 277 24.81 21.18 -64.36
CA HIS A 277 24.26 21.53 -65.69
C HIS A 277 24.45 23.01 -66.05
N THR A 278 24.44 23.93 -65.08
CA THR A 278 24.69 25.36 -65.38
C THR A 278 26.17 25.62 -65.72
N HIS A 279 27.11 24.86 -65.14
CA HIS A 279 28.54 25.02 -65.40
C HIS A 279 28.96 24.45 -66.77
N SER A 280 28.29 23.41 -67.28
CA SER A 280 28.55 22.87 -68.63
C SER A 280 28.01 23.74 -69.77
N GLN A 281 27.10 24.69 -69.52
CA GLN A 281 26.56 25.60 -70.55
C GLN A 281 27.34 26.92 -70.69
N ALA A 282 28.39 27.15 -69.91
CA ALA A 282 29.32 28.26 -70.13
C ALA A 282 30.28 27.94 -71.29
N HIS A 283 29.75 27.81 -72.51
CA HIS A 283 30.57 27.72 -73.72
C HIS A 283 31.17 29.10 -74.03
N THR A 284 32.50 29.12 -74.14
CA THR A 284 33.31 30.25 -74.60
C THR A 284 32.93 30.59 -76.05
N GLN A 285 32.19 31.68 -76.28
CA GLN A 285 32.08 32.27 -77.61
C GLN A 285 33.36 33.09 -77.88
N ARG A 286 34.27 32.54 -78.68
CA ARG A 286 35.40 33.27 -79.27
C ARG A 286 34.95 33.74 -80.66
N ASN A 287 34.47 34.98 -80.76
CA ASN A 287 34.21 35.62 -82.06
C ASN A 287 35.50 36.25 -82.58
N THR A 288 36.05 35.70 -83.65
CA THR A 288 37.08 36.30 -84.50
C THR A 288 36.41 37.29 -85.46
N HIS A 289 36.83 38.55 -85.45
CA HIS A 289 36.44 39.55 -86.45
C HIS A 289 37.70 40.16 -87.05
N THR A 290 37.77 40.26 -88.38
CA THR A 290 38.90 40.88 -89.11
C THR A 290 38.42 42.09 -89.91
N GLN A 291 39.04 43.25 -89.57
CA GLN A 291 39.28 44.52 -90.29
C GLN A 291 38.13 45.34 -90.91
N THR A 292 38.04 46.64 -90.55
CA THR A 292 38.74 47.78 -91.22
C THR A 292 38.43 49.11 -90.49
N HIS A 293 39.33 50.10 -90.65
CA HIS A 293 39.33 51.41 -89.97
C HIS A 293 38.09 52.30 -90.25
N THR A 294 37.61 53.02 -89.24
CA THR A 294 37.33 54.48 -89.26
C THR A 294 36.94 54.98 -87.85
N ASN A 295 37.32 56.21 -87.55
CA ASN A 295 37.30 56.85 -86.23
C ASN A 295 35.90 57.04 -85.65
N THR A 296 35.69 56.70 -84.36
CA THR A 296 34.93 57.51 -83.38
C THR A 296 34.92 56.82 -82.00
N CYS A 297 35.29 57.57 -80.95
CA CYS A 297 35.17 57.15 -79.56
C CYS A 297 33.69 57.05 -79.14
N THR A 298 33.31 55.93 -78.52
CA THR A 298 32.12 55.84 -77.67
C THR A 298 32.42 54.92 -76.49
N HIS A 299 32.42 55.48 -75.29
CA HIS A 299 32.51 54.74 -74.03
C HIS A 299 31.15 54.07 -73.76
N THR A 300 31.09 52.75 -73.81
CA THR A 300 29.95 51.97 -73.32
C THR A 300 30.27 51.39 -71.94
N HIS A 301 29.63 51.94 -70.90
CA HIS A 301 29.57 51.31 -69.58
C HIS A 301 28.60 50.12 -69.63
N THR A 302 29.09 48.92 -69.31
CA THR A 302 28.26 47.73 -69.12
C THR A 302 27.99 47.56 -67.63
N CYS A 303 26.79 47.92 -67.18
CA CYS A 303 26.31 47.62 -65.83
C CYS A 303 25.73 46.20 -65.78
N THR A 304 26.45 45.27 -65.13
CA THR A 304 25.89 43.97 -64.75
C THR A 304 25.03 44.11 -63.50
N HIS A 305 23.71 44.03 -63.66
CA HIS A 305 22.78 43.86 -62.53
C HIS A 305 22.73 42.38 -62.12
N THR A 306 23.29 42.06 -60.95
CA THR A 306 23.12 40.76 -60.28
C THR A 306 21.84 40.78 -59.43
N HIS A 307 20.74 40.22 -59.96
CA HIS A 307 19.55 39.95 -59.15
C HIS A 307 19.78 38.74 -58.23
N THR A 308 20.03 39.00 -56.94
CA THR A 308 20.05 37.96 -55.90
C THR A 308 18.63 37.71 -55.39
N HIS A 309 17.95 36.69 -55.95
CA HIS A 309 16.71 36.20 -55.35
C HIS A 309 17.02 35.40 -54.07
N LYS A 310 16.97 36.06 -52.90
CA LYS A 310 16.82 35.37 -51.61
C LYS A 310 15.42 34.74 -51.55
N LYS A 311 15.30 33.44 -51.83
CA LYS A 311 14.12 32.67 -51.42
C LYS A 311 14.20 32.44 -49.91
N GLN A 312 13.48 33.26 -49.13
CA GLN A 312 13.14 32.96 -47.74
C GLN A 312 12.27 31.71 -47.73
N ALA A 313 12.83 30.58 -47.27
CA ALA A 313 12.06 29.41 -46.94
C ALA A 313 11.38 29.64 -45.58
N TYR A 314 10.12 30.04 -45.60
CA TYR A 314 9.26 29.98 -44.42
C TYR A 314 9.13 28.51 -43.98
N ALA A 315 9.82 28.15 -42.90
CA ALA A 315 9.58 26.90 -42.20
C ALA A 315 8.26 27.05 -41.44
N HIS A 316 7.18 26.48 -41.98
CA HIS A 316 5.94 26.30 -41.23
C HIS A 316 6.21 25.27 -40.13
N ILE A 317 6.61 25.76 -38.96
CA ILE A 317 6.54 25.00 -37.70
C ILE A 317 5.04 24.84 -37.43
N ARG A 318 4.49 23.68 -37.81
CA ARG A 318 3.24 23.23 -37.21
C ARG A 318 3.57 22.98 -35.75
N HIS A 319 3.07 23.86 -34.88
CA HIS A 319 2.97 23.56 -33.47
C HIS A 319 2.27 22.19 -33.34
N LEU A 320 3.01 21.16 -32.92
CA LEU A 320 2.39 20.06 -32.22
C LEU A 320 1.83 20.68 -30.94
N VAL A 321 0.53 20.97 -30.96
CA VAL A 321 -0.26 21.16 -29.75
C VAL A 321 0.06 19.96 -28.85
N PRO A 322 0.44 20.16 -27.57
CA PRO A 322 0.56 19.03 -26.66
C PRO A 322 -0.84 18.43 -26.55
N CYS A 323 -1.08 17.33 -27.27
CA CYS A 323 -2.19 16.46 -26.92
C CYS A 323 -1.95 16.10 -25.47
N THR A 324 -2.84 16.52 -24.57
CA THR A 324 -2.89 15.98 -23.21
C THR A 324 -2.74 14.47 -23.35
N PRO A 325 -1.66 13.87 -22.81
CA PRO A 325 -1.35 12.51 -23.18
C PRO A 325 -2.51 11.64 -22.70
N LEU A 326 -2.94 10.70 -23.54
CA LEU A 326 -4.09 9.83 -23.27
C LEU A 326 -3.97 9.15 -21.89
N SER A 327 -2.73 8.94 -21.43
CA SER A 327 -2.36 8.47 -20.09
C SER A 327 -2.78 9.42 -18.96
N LEU A 328 -2.70 10.73 -19.13
CA LEU A 328 -3.15 11.75 -18.16
C LEU A 328 -4.68 11.73 -18.03
N PHE A 329 -5.38 11.61 -19.16
CA PHE A 329 -6.85 11.54 -19.20
C PHE A 329 -7.37 10.22 -18.61
N LEU A 330 -6.75 9.09 -18.97
CA LEU A 330 -7.07 7.77 -18.40
C LEU A 330 -6.71 7.68 -16.91
N SER A 331 -5.61 8.29 -16.46
CA SER A 331 -5.22 8.29 -15.04
C SER A 331 -6.15 9.15 -14.19
N LEU A 332 -6.53 10.35 -14.66
CA LEU A 332 -7.48 11.22 -13.96
C LEU A 332 -8.86 10.56 -13.82
N CYS A 333 -9.33 9.86 -14.86
CA CYS A 333 -10.58 9.11 -14.80
C CYS A 333 -10.52 7.88 -13.88
N PHE A 334 -9.37 7.22 -13.72
CA PHE A 334 -9.22 6.05 -12.85
C PHE A 334 -9.03 6.39 -11.36
N PHE A 335 -8.40 7.52 -11.04
CA PHE A 335 -8.15 7.91 -9.64
C PHE A 335 -9.34 8.59 -8.96
N LEU A 336 -10.26 9.24 -9.70
CA LEU A 336 -11.47 9.84 -9.12
C LEU A 336 -12.40 8.85 -8.37
N PRO A 337 -12.63 7.61 -8.86
CA PRO A 337 -13.51 6.65 -8.17
C PRO A 337 -12.82 5.74 -7.13
N LEU A 338 -11.49 5.82 -6.94
CA LEU A 338 -10.73 4.96 -6.00
C LEU A 338 -10.58 5.56 -4.59
N PHE A 339 -11.11 6.76 -4.34
CA PHE A 339 -11.21 7.30 -2.98
C PHE A 339 -12.40 6.65 -2.24
N PRO A 340 -12.22 6.16 -1.00
CA PRO A 340 -13.35 5.68 -0.21
C PRO A 340 -14.31 6.85 0.06
N GLN A 341 -15.55 6.71 -0.38
CA GLN A 341 -16.65 7.66 -0.18
C GLN A 341 -17.10 7.84 1.29
N THR A 342 -16.34 7.35 2.27
CA THR A 342 -16.80 7.24 3.67
C THR A 342 -16.15 8.22 4.65
N SER A 343 -15.60 9.35 4.21
CA SER A 343 -15.04 10.36 5.15
C SER A 343 -15.24 11.82 4.74
N CYS A 344 -16.31 12.14 3.99
CA CYS A 344 -16.62 13.50 3.55
C CYS A 344 -17.93 14.09 4.11
N GLU A 345 -18.38 13.67 5.29
CA GLU A 345 -19.55 14.27 5.97
C GLU A 345 -19.22 15.16 7.18
N LEU A 346 -17.94 15.41 7.49
CA LEU A 346 -17.56 16.17 8.69
C LEU A 346 -16.94 17.55 8.47
N ILE A 347 -16.93 18.08 7.23
CA ILE A 347 -16.24 19.36 6.93
C ILE A 347 -17.10 20.42 6.20
N TYR A 348 -18.31 20.09 5.72
CA TYR A 348 -19.20 21.08 5.09
C TYR A 348 -20.58 21.17 5.73
N GLY A 349 -20.59 21.51 7.03
CA GLY A 349 -21.79 21.92 7.75
C GLY A 349 -21.80 23.44 7.98
N HIS A 350 -21.98 24.26 6.93
CA HIS A 350 -22.48 25.62 7.13
C HIS A 350 -23.05 26.27 5.84
N LYS A 351 -24.38 26.45 5.87
CA LYS A 351 -25.22 27.48 5.20
C LYS A 351 -25.07 27.71 3.68
N TYR A 352 -26.17 27.53 2.95
CA TYR A 352 -26.88 28.67 2.34
C TYR A 352 -28.38 28.38 2.21
N SER A 353 -29.17 29.28 2.80
CA SER A 353 -30.59 29.49 2.57
C SER A 353 -30.75 30.38 1.32
N MET A 354 -31.64 30.00 0.39
CA MET A 354 -32.50 30.96 -0.31
C MET A 354 -33.64 30.27 -1.07
N ARG A 355 -34.85 30.72 -0.72
CA ARG A 355 -36.21 30.46 -1.25
C ARG A 355 -36.88 29.14 -0.93
#